data_AF-A0A6N7RJG3-F1
#
_entry.id   AF-A0A6N7RJG3-F1
#
_cell.length_a   1.000
_cell.length_b   1.000
_cell.length_c   1.000
_cell.angle_alpha   90.00
_cell.angle_beta   90.00
_cell.angle_gamma   90.00
#
_symmetry.space_group_name_H-M   'P 1'
#
loop_
_entity.id
_entity.type
_entity.pdbx_description
1 polymer ?
#
loop_
_entity_poly.entity_id
_entity_poly.type
_entity_poly.pdbx_seq_one_letter_code
_entity_poly.pdbx_strand_id
1 'polypeptide(L)'
;MAQKALTSYRDKLAQTNREAKATVVALAAVVAVWLVGGFGLAGLDVQVLSTPLWIVVGCVGTWIAAAVAAIVLTRCVFADFSLDDEEGLDG
;
A
#
# COMPACT_ATOMS: atom_id res chain seq x y z
N MET A 1 -7.56 19.08 7.52
CA MET A 1 -8.10 17.74 7.24
C MET A 1 -9.55 17.75 7.71
N ALA A 2 -10.50 17.57 6.79
CA ALA A 2 -11.93 17.69 7.11
C ALA A 2 -12.46 16.32 7.57
N GLN A 3 -12.85 16.23 8.84
CA GLN A 3 -13.51 15.07 9.42
C GLN A 3 -14.92 14.95 8.83
N LYS A 4 -15.16 13.91 8.04
CA LYS A 4 -16.48 13.66 7.44
C LYS A 4 -17.17 12.60 8.28
N ALA A 5 -18.14 13.02 9.10
CA ALA A 5 -18.94 12.11 9.92
C ALA A 5 -19.72 11.16 9.01
N LEU A 6 -19.42 9.84 9.09
CA LEU A 6 -20.16 8.81 8.39
C LEU A 6 -21.23 8.25 9.33
N THR A 7 -22.46 8.68 9.11
CA THR A 7 -23.62 8.41 9.97
C THR A 7 -24.29 7.04 9.77
N SER A 8 -23.84 6.20 8.83
CA SER A 8 -24.45 4.88 8.58
C SER A 8 -23.42 3.77 8.40
N TYR A 9 -23.71 2.56 8.91
CA TYR A 9 -22.89 1.35 8.74
C TYR A 9 -22.56 1.04 7.26
N ARG A 10 -23.50 1.32 6.35
CA ARG A 10 -23.27 1.15 4.91
C ARG A 10 -22.16 2.05 4.38
N ASP A 11 -22.02 3.25 4.92
CA ASP A 11 -20.98 4.20 4.53
C ASP A 11 -19.62 3.78 5.09
N LYS A 12 -19.60 3.24 6.32
CA LYS A 12 -18.40 2.61 6.92
C LYS A 12 -17.91 1.44 6.05
N LEU A 13 -18.80 0.54 5.61
CA LEU A 13 -18.45 -0.57 4.71
C LEU A 13 -17.96 -0.10 3.33
N ALA A 14 -18.58 0.93 2.76
CA ALA A 14 -18.17 1.49 1.47
C ALA A 14 -16.76 2.10 1.55
N GLN A 15 -16.41 2.72 2.68
CA GLN A 15 -15.07 3.21 2.94
C GLN A 15 -14.05 2.09 3.06
N THR A 16 -14.32 1.07 3.90
CA THR A 16 -13.40 -0.07 4.05
C THR A 16 -13.14 -0.76 2.71
N ASN A 17 -14.17 -0.90 1.86
CA ASN A 17 -14.01 -1.48 0.53
C ASN A 17 -13.12 -0.61 -0.39
N ARG A 18 -13.16 0.72 -0.23
CA ARG A 18 -12.30 1.64 -0.99
C ARG A 18 -10.84 1.52 -0.54
N GLU A 19 -10.59 1.40 0.76
CA GLU A 19 -9.25 1.20 1.34
C GLU A 19 -8.67 -0.16 0.98
N ALA A 20 -9.48 -1.21 1.00
CA ALA A 20 -9.09 -2.55 0.58
C ALA A 20 -8.68 -2.57 -0.91
N LYS A 21 -9.50 -1.95 -1.79
CA LYS A 21 -9.17 -1.84 -3.22
C LYS A 21 -7.86 -1.08 -3.45
N ALA A 22 -7.65 0.02 -2.75
CA ALA A 22 -6.42 0.79 -2.86
C ALA A 22 -5.19 -0.01 -2.37
N THR A 23 -5.34 -0.79 -1.29
CA THR A 23 -4.30 -1.70 -0.80
C THR A 23 -3.97 -2.78 -1.83
N VAL A 24 -4.98 -3.34 -2.50
CA VAL A 24 -4.78 -4.32 -3.59
C VAL A 24 -4.02 -3.71 -4.76
N VAL A 25 -4.34 -2.47 -5.16
CA VAL A 25 -3.62 -1.76 -6.22
C VAL A 25 -2.17 -1.50 -5.82
N ALA A 26 -1.93 -1.08 -4.57
CA ALA A 26 -0.58 -0.88 -4.05
C ALA A 26 0.23 -2.19 -4.03
N LEU A 27 -0.37 -3.30 -3.60
CA LEU A 27 0.26 -4.61 -3.66
C LEU A 27 0.62 -5.00 -5.10
N ALA A 28 -0.31 -4.82 -6.05
CA ALA A 28 -0.08 -5.10 -7.45
C ALA A 28 1.09 -4.26 -8.03
N ALA A 29 1.20 -3.00 -7.64
CA ALA A 29 2.31 -2.13 -8.02
C ALA A 29 3.66 -2.64 -7.46
N VAL A 30 3.71 -3.04 -6.19
CA VAL A 30 4.92 -3.61 -5.56
C VAL A 30 5.35 -4.90 -6.25
N VAL A 31 4.39 -5.80 -6.56
CA VAL A 31 4.66 -7.03 -7.30
C VAL A 31 5.20 -6.74 -8.70
N ALA A 32 4.64 -5.75 -9.41
CA ALA A 32 5.13 -5.34 -10.72
C ALA A 32 6.58 -4.83 -10.65
N VAL A 33 6.92 -4.01 -9.65
CA VAL A 33 8.29 -3.54 -9.41
C VAL A 33 9.23 -4.71 -9.14
N TRP A 34 8.80 -5.68 -8.33
CA TRP A 34 9.60 -6.87 -8.05
C TRP A 34 9.84 -7.74 -9.29
N LEU A 35 8.81 -7.96 -10.12
CA LEU A 35 8.95 -8.73 -11.36
C LEU A 35 9.93 -8.06 -12.33
N VAL A 36 9.86 -6.74 -12.48
CA VAL A 36 10.78 -5.99 -13.34
C VAL A 36 12.19 -5.98 -12.74
N GLY A 37 12.33 -5.69 -11.45
CA GLY A 37 13.60 -5.55 -10.73
C GLY A 37 14.36 -6.86 -10.52
N GLY A 38 13.63 -7.97 -10.31
CA GLY A 38 14.18 -9.31 -10.12
C GLY A 38 14.29 -10.05 -11.45
N PHE A 39 13.15 -10.50 -12.00
CA PHE A 39 13.14 -11.31 -13.23
C PHE A 39 13.56 -10.53 -14.48
N GLY A 40 13.14 -9.26 -14.60
CA GLY A 40 13.47 -8.44 -15.76
C GLY A 40 14.96 -8.10 -15.88
N LEU A 41 15.68 -8.04 -14.76
CA LEU A 41 17.14 -7.82 -14.73
C LEU A 41 17.95 -9.12 -14.63
N ALA A 42 17.32 -10.29 -14.48
CA ALA A 42 18.03 -11.56 -14.29
C ALA A 42 18.93 -11.94 -15.49
N GLY A 43 18.63 -11.42 -16.69
CA GLY A 43 19.46 -11.61 -17.89
C GLY A 43 20.66 -10.67 -17.99
N LEU A 44 20.82 -9.70 -17.07
CA LEU A 44 21.96 -8.78 -17.06
C LEU A 44 23.06 -9.34 -16.16
N ASP A 45 24.23 -9.60 -16.74
CA ASP A 45 25.43 -10.05 -16.00
C ASP A 45 26.16 -8.86 -15.36
N VAL A 46 25.42 -8.07 -14.58
CA VAL A 46 25.94 -6.93 -13.83
C VAL A 46 25.99 -7.33 -12.36
N GLN A 47 27.16 -7.15 -11.74
CA GLN A 47 27.39 -7.50 -10.35
C GLN A 47 27.74 -6.25 -9.54
N VAL A 48 27.17 -6.15 -8.34
CA VAL A 48 27.46 -5.10 -7.35
C VAL A 48 27.95 -5.81 -6.09
N LEU A 49 29.15 -5.49 -5.61
CA LEU A 49 29.74 -6.11 -4.41
C LEU A 49 29.71 -7.65 -4.45
N SER A 50 30.10 -8.25 -5.57
CA SER A 50 30.09 -9.71 -5.81
C SER A 50 28.71 -10.38 -5.73
N THR A 51 27.62 -9.59 -5.72
CA THR A 51 26.24 -10.09 -5.80
C THR A 51 25.58 -9.63 -7.10
N PRO A 52 24.82 -10.50 -7.78
CA PRO A 52 24.09 -10.11 -8.99
C PRO A 52 23.15 -8.93 -8.74
N LEU A 53 23.16 -7.94 -9.63
CA LEU A 53 22.40 -6.70 -9.51
C LEU A 53 20.90 -6.95 -9.34
N TRP A 54 20.35 -7.95 -10.04
CA TRP A 54 18.93 -8.31 -9.97
C TRP A 54 18.49 -8.76 -8.57
N ILE A 55 19.39 -9.33 -7.76
CA ILE A 55 19.10 -9.68 -6.36
C ILE A 55 19.01 -8.41 -5.52
N VAL A 56 19.96 -7.49 -5.69
CA VAL A 56 19.99 -6.23 -4.94
C VAL A 56 18.79 -5.37 -5.30
N VAL A 57 18.50 -5.20 -6.59
CA VAL A 57 17.37 -4.41 -7.08
C VAL A 57 16.03 -5.10 -6.75
N GLY A 58 15.96 -6.42 -6.90
CA GLY A 58 14.78 -7.21 -6.55
C GLY A 58 14.44 -7.15 -5.06
N CYS A 59 15.43 -7.19 -4.16
CA CYS A 59 15.18 -7.10 -2.72
C CYS A 59 15.06 -5.67 -2.21
N VAL A 60 16.09 -4.84 -2.41
CA VAL A 60 16.14 -3.47 -1.86
C VAL A 60 15.17 -2.55 -2.60
N GLY A 61 15.06 -2.69 -3.93
CA GLY A 61 14.13 -1.89 -4.73
C GLY A 61 12.67 -2.18 -4.38
N THR A 62 12.32 -3.45 -4.19
CA THR A 62 10.96 -3.84 -3.77
C THR A 62 10.65 -3.38 -2.35
N TRP A 63 11.63 -3.45 -1.44
CA TRP A 63 11.47 -2.93 -0.08
C TRP A 63 11.20 -1.42 -0.08
N ILE A 64 11.96 -0.64 -0.85
CA ILE A 64 11.73 0.81 -1.00
C ILE A 64 10.35 1.07 -1.61
N ALA A 65 9.98 0.32 -2.67
CA ALA A 65 8.67 0.47 -3.31
C ALA A 65 7.51 0.17 -2.33
N ALA A 66 7.65 -0.85 -1.48
CA ALA A 66 6.68 -1.16 -0.44
C ALA A 66 6.59 -0.04 0.61
N ALA A 67 7.71 0.53 1.04
CA ALA A 67 7.73 1.67 1.96
C ALA A 67 7.04 2.90 1.36
N VAL A 68 7.33 3.23 0.10
CA VAL A 68 6.67 4.32 -0.61
C VAL A 68 5.18 4.05 -0.76
N ALA A 69 4.78 2.83 -1.14
CA ALA A 69 3.38 2.45 -1.25
C ALA A 69 2.63 2.61 0.08
N ALA A 70 3.24 2.21 1.20
CA ALA A 70 2.67 2.41 2.53
C ALA A 70 2.52 3.90 2.89
N ILE A 71 3.51 4.74 2.57
CA ILE A 71 3.44 6.19 2.77
C ILE A 71 2.32 6.81 1.91
N VAL A 72 2.19 6.38 0.65
CA VAL A 72 1.14 6.87 -0.25
C VAL A 72 -0.24 6.44 0.24
N LEU A 73 -0.41 5.19 0.67
CA LEU A 73 -1.69 4.72 1.23
C LEU A 73 -2.07 5.52 2.49
N THR A 74 -1.13 5.73 3.41
CA THR A 74 -1.35 6.53 4.63
C THR A 74 -1.67 8.00 4.36
N ARG A 75 -1.13 8.58 3.29
CA ARG A 75 -1.33 10.00 2.95
C ARG A 75 -2.55 10.27 2.05
N CYS A 76 -2.86 9.34 1.15
CA CYS A 76 -3.85 9.56 0.09
C CYS A 76 -5.15 8.76 0.27
N VAL A 77 -5.13 7.66 1.02
CA VAL A 77 -6.22 6.67 1.01
C VAL A 77 -6.83 6.48 2.39
N PHE A 78 -6.01 6.38 3.44
CA PHE A 78 -6.51 6.33 4.80
C PHE A 78 -7.05 7.71 5.17
N ALA A 79 -8.35 7.90 5.00
CA ALA A 79 -9.06 8.98 5.65
C ALA A 79 -9.18 8.61 7.14
N ASP A 80 -8.93 9.55 8.02
CA ASP A 80 -9.08 9.34 9.47
C ASP A 80 -10.58 9.40 9.81
N PHE A 81 -11.16 8.27 10.21
CA PHE A 81 -12.55 8.19 10.67
C PHE A 81 -12.53 7.86 12.16
N SER A 82 -13.11 8.74 12.97
CA SER A 82 -13.37 8.44 14.38
C SER A 82 -14.35 7.28 14.46
N LEU A 83 -13.90 6.15 14.97
CA LEU A 83 -14.74 5.00 15.28
C LEU A 83 -15.50 5.18 16.60
N ASP A 84 -15.20 6.24 17.37
CA ASP A 84 -15.70 6.45 18.74
C ASP A 84 -17.08 7.14 18.83
N ASP A 85 -17.74 7.45 17.72
CA ASP A 85 -19.11 7.98 17.72
C ASP A 85 -20.11 6.92 17.21
N GLU A 86 -20.41 5.92 18.04
CA GLU A 86 -21.76 5.33 18.27
C GLU A 86 -21.66 4.09 19.18
N GLU A 87 -21.55 4.30 20.50
CA GLU A 87 -22.23 3.49 21.53
C GLU A 87 -22.74 4.42 22.65
N GLY A 88 -23.48 5.46 22.25
CA GLY A 88 -24.03 6.47 23.14
C GLY A 88 -25.35 7.02 22.62
N LEU A 89 -26.33 6.15 22.39
CA LEU A 89 -27.76 6.52 22.41
C LEU A 89 -28.51 5.43 23.19
N ASP A 90 -28.65 5.74 24.47
CA ASP A 90 -29.79 5.44 25.32
C ASP A 90 -31.14 5.57 24.60
N GLY A 91 -31.89 4.47 24.52
CA GLY A 91 -33.26 4.41 23.98
C GLY A 91 -33.74 2.98 23.72
#